data_AF-A0A662UV75-F1
#
_entry.id   AF-A0A662UV75-F1
#
_cell.length_a   1.000
_cell.length_b   1.000
_cell.length_c   1.000
_cell.angle_alpha   90.00
_cell.angle_beta   90.00
_cell.angle_gamma   90.00
#
_symmetry.space_group_name_H-M   'P 1'
#
loop_
_entity.id
_entity.type
_entity.pdbx_description
1 polymer ?
#
loop_
_entity_poly.entity_id
_entity_poly.type
_entity_poly.pdbx_seq_one_letter_code
_entity_poly.pdbx_strand_id
1 'polypeptide(L)' 'MARILNKEQLLGYGDIEVKELLLDLLLKGLEDVDPYKAIKKVISRGNKSIKVGGKTLHVHGKIYVLGLG' A
#
# COMPACT_ATOMS: atom_id res chain seq x y z
N MET A 1 0.49 2.99 -8.46
CA MET A 1 1.52 3.83 -7.81
C MET A 1 1.00 5.25 -7.78
N ALA A 2 0.83 5.84 -6.60
CA ALA A 2 0.31 7.19 -6.47
C ALA A 2 1.29 8.18 -7.12
N ARG A 3 0.76 9.19 -7.82
CA ARG A 3 1.56 10.23 -8.47
C ARG A 3 0.88 11.59 -8.29
N ILE A 4 1.68 12.61 -8.04
CA ILE A 4 1.24 14.01 -8.01
C ILE A 4 1.38 14.58 -9.43
N LEU A 5 0.27 15.00 -10.03
CA LEU A 5 0.22 15.44 -11.43
C LEU A 5 0.91 16.80 -11.66
N ASN A 6 0.85 17.69 -10.67
CA ASN A 6 1.38 19.06 -10.72
C ASN A 6 2.64 19.25 -9.87
N LYS A 7 3.47 18.21 -9.70
CA LYS A 7 4.65 18.23 -8.81
C LYS A 7 5.59 19.42 -9.12
N GLU A 8 5.88 19.66 -10.39
CA GLU A 8 6.77 20.74 -10.84
C GLU A 8 6.23 22.13 -10.46
N GLN A 9 4.91 22.33 -10.58
CA GLN A 9 4.27 23.59 -10.20
C GLN A 9 4.28 23.80 -8.69
N LEU A 10 4.11 22.73 -7.90
CA LEU A 10 4.16 22.79 -6.45
C LEU A 10 5.57 23.15 -5.94
N LEU A 11 6.61 22.64 -6.61
CA LEU A 11 8.02 22.87 -6.29
C LEU A 11 8.61 24.15 -6.94
N GLY A 12 7.80 24.92 -7.69
CA GLY A 12 8.29 26.08 -8.45
C GLY A 12 8.48 27.38 -7.65
N TYR A 13 8.06 27.44 -6.38
CA TYR A 13 8.14 28.66 -5.56
C TYR A 13 8.02 28.37 -4.05
N GLY A 14 8.45 29.32 -3.23
CA GLY A 14 8.38 29.21 -1.76
C GLY A 14 9.46 28.30 -1.18
N ASP A 15 9.21 27.75 0.01
CA ASP A 15 10.13 26.81 0.67
C ASP A 15 10.07 25.43 0.00
N ILE A 16 11.03 25.15 -0.87
CA ILE A 16 11.09 23.93 -1.69
C ILE A 16 11.38 22.72 -0.81
N GLU A 17 12.30 22.83 0.14
CA GLU A 17 12.71 21.70 1.00
C GLU A 17 11.56 21.19 1.85
N VAL A 18 10.79 22.10 2.46
CA VAL A 18 9.60 21.73 3.26
C VAL A 18 8.54 21.07 2.36
N LYS A 19 8.33 21.59 1.15
CA LYS A 19 7.36 21.01 0.22
C LYS A 19 7.76 19.64 -0.28
N GLU A 20 9.03 19.41 -0.58
CA GLU A 20 9.51 18.06 -0.95
C GLU A 20 9.24 17.05 0.16
N LEU A 21 9.55 17.41 1.42
CA LEU A 21 9.25 16.56 2.57
C LEU A 21 7.75 16.24 2.70
N LEU A 22 6.89 17.24 2.55
CA LEU A 22 5.44 17.06 2.63
C LEU A 22 4.89 16.19 1.50
N LEU A 23 5.38 16.37 0.27
CA LEU A 23 4.95 15.57 -0.87
C LEU A 23 5.39 14.12 -0.72
N ASP A 24 6.59 13.88 -0.19
CA ASP A 24 7.07 12.52 0.09
C ASP A 24 6.25 11.84 1.19
N LEU A 25 5.91 12.55 2.27
CA LEU A 25 5.00 12.06 3.31
C LEU A 25 3.63 11.69 2.73
N LEU A 26 3.07 12.55 1.86
CA LEU A 26 1.79 12.33 1.23
C LEU A 26 1.81 11.12 0.29
N LEU A 27 2.83 11.01 -0.56
CA LEU A 27 3.00 9.86 -1.45
C LEU A 27 3.14 8.57 -0.64
N LYS A 28 3.94 8.57 0.42
CA LYS A 28 4.12 7.41 1.29
C LYS A 28 2.81 7.00 1.98
N GLY A 29 2.03 7.96 2.47
CA GLY A 29 0.70 7.71 3.03
C GLY A 29 -0.26 7.08 2.01
N LEU A 30 -0.28 7.57 0.77
CA LEU A 30 -1.08 7.01 -0.31
C LEU A 30 -0.63 5.59 -0.69
N GLU A 31 0.66 5.32 -0.68
CA GLU A 31 1.19 3.98 -0.91
C GLU A 31 0.83 2.99 0.20
N ASP A 32 0.70 3.46 1.44
CA ASP A 32 0.32 2.61 2.57
C ASP A 32 -1.15 2.19 2.54
N VAL A 33 -2.02 3.01 1.95
CA VAL A 33 -3.46 2.71 1.75
C VAL A 33 -3.77 2.07 0.40
N ASP A 34 -2.78 1.92 -0.49
CA ASP A 34 -2.93 1.16 -1.73
C ASP A 34 -3.41 -0.27 -1.40
N PRO A 35 -4.58 -0.71 -1.88
CA PRO A 35 -5.18 -1.98 -1.47
C PRO A 35 -4.26 -3.18 -1.69
N TYR A 36 -3.46 -3.16 -2.76
CA TYR A 36 -2.53 -4.23 -3.05
C TYR A 36 -1.37 -4.28 -2.05
N LYS A 37 -0.74 -3.14 -1.74
CA LYS A 37 0.32 -3.03 -0.72
C LYS A 37 -0.22 -3.34 0.67
N ALA A 38 -1.40 -2.83 1.03
CA ALA A 38 -2.03 -3.06 2.33
C ALA A 38 -2.30 -4.56 2.57
N ILE A 39 -2.90 -5.25 1.60
CA ILE A 39 -3.21 -6.69 1.72
C ILE A 39 -1.93 -7.53 1.82
N LYS A 40 -0.88 -7.19 1.06
CA LYS A 40 0.40 -7.90 1.14
C LYS A 40 1.10 -7.79 2.50
N LYS A 41 0.89 -6.70 3.24
CA LYS A 41 1.47 -6.54 4.59
C LYS A 41 0.81 -7.47 5.60
N VAL A 42 -0.47 -7.78 5.43
CA VAL A 42 -1.26 -8.55 6.41
C VAL A 42 -1.43 -10.02 6.05
N ILE A 43 -1.22 -10.40 4.79
CA ILE A 43 -1.30 -11.80 4.31
C ILE A 43 0.09 -12.31 3.96
N SER A 44 0.47 -13.46 4.54
CA SER A 44 1.62 -14.25 4.07
C SER A 44 1.22 -15.70 3.80
N ARG A 45 1.89 -16.33 2.83
CA ARG A 45 1.59 -17.71 2.38
C ARG A 45 2.80 -18.62 2.60
N GLY A 46 2.58 -19.72 3.30
CA GLY A 46 3.47 -20.89 3.34
C GLY A 46 2.91 -22.03 2.48
N ASN A 47 3.59 -23.19 2.48
CA ASN A 47 3.23 -24.32 1.59
C ASN A 47 1.78 -24.80 1.75
N LYS A 48 1.28 -24.93 2.99
CA LYS A 48 -0.09 -25.37 3.29
C LYS A 48 -0.78 -24.48 4.33
N SER A 49 -0.32 -23.23 4.45
CA SER A 49 -0.86 -22.31 5.44
C SER A 49 -0.88 -20.88 4.94
N ILE A 50 -1.91 -20.14 5.32
CA ILE A 50 -2.00 -18.70 5.10
C ILE A 50 -2.03 -18.03 6.48
N LYS A 51 -1.17 -17.05 6.70
CA LYS A 51 -1.22 -16.20 7.89
C LYS A 51 -1.91 -14.88 7.54
N VAL A 52 -2.91 -14.52 8.32
CA VAL A 52 -3.66 -13.26 8.18
C VAL A 52 -3.82 -12.63 9.55
N GLY A 53 -3.32 -11.41 9.75
CA GLY A 53 -3.54 -10.65 10.99
C GLY A 53 -3.20 -11.43 12.27
N GLY A 54 -2.09 -12.20 12.26
CA GLY A 54 -1.66 -13.02 13.40
C GLY A 54 -2.31 -14.39 13.53
N LYS A 55 -3.36 -14.70 12.75
CA LYS A 55 -3.98 -16.04 12.70
C LYS A 55 -3.33 -16.87 11.60
N THR A 56 -3.13 -18.16 11.86
CA THR A 56 -2.66 -19.13 10.85
C THR A 56 -3.81 -20.05 10.45
N LEU A 57 -4.08 -20.14 9.15
CA LEU A 57 -5.11 -21.00 8.57
C LEU A 57 -4.43 -22.09 7.74
N HIS A 58 -4.83 -23.35 7.95
CA HIS A 58 -4.33 -24.47 7.15
C HIS A 58 -5.18 -24.67 5.89
N VAL A 59 -4.52 -24.85 4.75
CA VAL A 59 -5.17 -25.00 3.45
C VAL A 59 -5.22 -26.49 3.09
N HIS A 60 -6.43 -27.05 3.05
CA HIS A 60 -6.69 -28.45 2.69
C HIS A 60 -7.41 -28.63 1.34
N GLY A 61 -7.48 -27.57 0.53
CA GLY A 61 -8.21 -27.59 -0.74
C GLY A 61 -7.91 -26.37 -1.62
N LYS A 62 -8.85 -26.03 -2.51
CA LYS A 62 -8.76 -24.86 -3.39
C LYS A 62 -9.03 -23.56 -2.61
N ILE A 63 -8.43 -22.47 -3.06
CA ILE A 63 -8.66 -21.12 -2.53
C ILE A 63 -9.57 -20.38 -3.50
N TYR A 64 -10.61 -19.73 -2.99
CA TYR A 64 -11.53 -18.91 -3.77
C TYR A 64 -11.41 -17.45 -3.33
N VAL A 65 -11.61 -16.51 -4.25
CA VAL A 65 -11.56 -15.06 -3.99
C VAL A 65 -12.92 -14.47 -4.31
N LEU A 66 -13.49 -13.74 -3.35
CA LEU A 66 -14.69 -12.95 -3.53
C LEU A 66 -14.28 -11.47 -3.37
N GLY A 67 -14.41 -10.70 -4.45
CA GLY A 67 -14.14 -9.26 -4.46
C GLY A 67 -15.46 -8.50 -4.59
N LEU A 68 -15.65 -7.50 -3.74
CA LEU A 68 -16.75 -6.55 -3.78
C LEU A 68 -16.13 -5.15 -3.68
N GLY A 69 -16.58 -4.20 -4.50
CA GLY A 69 -16.01 -2.86 -4.57
C GLY A 69 -16.98 -1.86 -5.18
#